data_AF-A0A3S3JIP5-F1
#
_entry.id   AF-A0A3S3JIP5-F1
#
_cell.length_a   1.000
_cell.length_b   1.000
_cell.length_c   1.000
_cell.angle_alpha   90.00
_cell.angle_beta   90.00
_cell.angle_gamma   90.00
#
_symmetry.space_group_name_H-M   'P 1'
#
loop_
_entity.id
_entity.type
_entity.pdbx_description
1 polymer ?
#
loop_
_entity_poly.entity_id
_entity_poly.type
_entity_poly.pdbx_seq_one_letter_code
_entity_poly.pdbx_strand_id
1 'polypeptide(L)'
;MIETRISGTGLRLADVTERHMAAQRAASDALMDWDGRRAAGVVSDVADAIAVSAVATEEAAARREVMEYQPVDNKESIGKLVYIAAFLIATRVRLEAGEMATVMETAAPFDGAGEGD
;
A
#
# COMPACT_ATOMS: atom_id res chain seq x y z
N MET A 1 9.97 16.70 -26.28
CA MET A 1 9.48 16.46 -24.91
C MET A 1 8.20 15.65 -25.07
N ILE A 2 8.28 14.33 -24.92
CA ILE A 2 7.14 13.44 -25.12
C ILE A 2 6.51 13.27 -23.73
N GLU A 3 5.48 14.05 -23.45
CA GLU A 3 4.53 13.75 -22.37
C GLU A 3 3.72 12.54 -22.84
N THR A 4 4.21 11.35 -22.51
CA THR A 4 3.47 10.12 -22.69
C THR A 4 2.28 10.15 -21.75
N ARG A 5 1.13 10.56 -22.31
CA ARG A 5 -0.20 10.32 -21.77
C ARG A 5 -0.34 8.83 -21.47
N ILE A 6 -0.15 8.44 -20.21
CA ILE A 6 -0.66 7.17 -19.69
C ILE A 6 -2.14 7.38 -19.37
N SER A 7 -2.91 7.70 -20.41
CA SER A 7 -4.36 7.65 -20.39
C SER A 7 -4.72 6.32 -21.04
N GLY A 8 -4.65 5.23 -20.26
CA GLY A 8 -4.77 3.90 -20.87
C GLY A 8 -4.37 2.66 -20.07
N THR A 9 -4.38 2.68 -18.74
CA THR A 9 -4.61 1.49 -17.89
C THR A 9 -5.15 2.00 -16.57
N GLY A 10 -6.48 2.08 -16.44
CA GLY A 10 -7.19 2.68 -15.32
C GLY A 10 -7.07 1.86 -14.04
N LEU A 11 -5.91 1.95 -13.38
CA LEU A 11 -5.74 1.44 -12.02
C LEU A 11 -6.63 2.27 -11.10
N ARG A 12 -7.61 1.64 -10.46
CA ARG A 12 -8.50 2.25 -9.47
C ARG A 12 -7.92 2.08 -8.09
N LEU A 13 -8.38 2.90 -7.15
CA LEU A 13 -8.06 2.75 -5.73
C LEU A 13 -8.30 1.30 -5.24
N ALA A 14 -9.37 0.67 -5.72
CA ALA A 14 -9.72 -0.71 -5.40
C ALA A 14 -8.59 -1.69 -5.77
N ASP A 15 -7.98 -1.53 -6.94
CA ASP A 15 -6.92 -2.42 -7.42
C ASP A 15 -5.65 -2.30 -6.56
N VAL A 16 -5.27 -1.06 -6.20
CA VAL A 16 -4.06 -0.80 -5.40
C VAL A 16 -4.25 -1.27 -3.95
N THR A 17 -5.44 -1.05 -3.38
CA THR A 17 -5.77 -1.52 -2.03
C THR A 17 -5.92 -3.04 -1.97
N GLU A 18 -6.47 -3.67 -3.01
CA GLU A 18 -6.53 -5.13 -3.12
C GLU A 18 -5.12 -5.74 -3.19
N ARG A 19 -4.24 -5.15 -4.01
CA ARG A 19 -2.83 -5.57 -4.09
C ARG A 19 -2.13 -5.47 -2.73
N HIS A 20 -2.32 -4.35 -2.03
CA HIS A 20 -1.75 -4.17 -0.69
C HIS A 20 -2.30 -5.18 0.32
N MET A 21 -3.61 -5.42 0.35
CA MET A 21 -4.21 -6.44 1.21
C MET A 21 -3.71 -7.86 0.89
N ALA A 22 -3.51 -8.19 -0.39
CA ALA A 22 -2.94 -9.48 -0.80
C ALA A 22 -1.49 -9.63 -0.32
N ALA A 23 -0.67 -8.59 -0.45
CA ALA A 23 0.69 -8.58 0.07
C ALA A 23 0.74 -8.70 1.60
N GLN A 24 -0.17 -8.04 2.32
CA GLN A 24 -0.30 -8.19 3.78
C GLN A 24 -0.64 -9.63 4.19
N ARG A 25 -1.56 -10.29 3.46
CA ARG A 25 -1.90 -11.70 3.71
C ARG A 25 -0.71 -12.60 3.47
N ALA A 26 0.00 -12.43 2.35
CA ALA A 26 1.20 -13.19 2.05
C ALA A 26 2.28 -13.01 3.13
N ALA A 27 2.48 -11.78 3.62
CA ALA A 27 3.44 -11.49 4.70
C ALA A 27 3.03 -12.18 6.01
N SER A 28 1.74 -12.14 6.35
CA SER A 28 1.20 -12.82 7.52
C SER A 28 1.36 -14.34 7.41
N ASP A 29 1.05 -14.92 6.24
CA ASP A 29 1.15 -16.36 6.00
C ASP A 29 2.61 -16.83 6.10
N ALA A 30 3.55 -16.07 5.52
CA ALA A 30 4.98 -16.35 5.61
C ALA A 30 5.51 -16.31 7.06
N LEU A 31 5.02 -15.35 7.86
CA LEU A 31 5.36 -15.26 9.28
C LEU A 31 4.81 -16.45 10.09
N MET A 32 3.57 -16.86 9.82
CA MET A 32 2.95 -18.01 10.49
C MET A 32 3.63 -19.34 10.12
N ASP A 33 4.00 -19.53 8.85
CA ASP A 33 4.76 -20.71 8.40
C ASP A 33 6.14 -20.75 9.06
N TRP A 34 6.86 -19.63 9.09
CA TRP A 34 8.14 -19.54 9.79
C TRP A 34 8.02 -19.84 11.28
N ASP A 35 7.00 -19.30 11.95
CA ASP A 35 6.78 -19.57 13.37
C ASP A 35 6.46 -21.05 13.63
N GLY A 36 5.65 -21.66 12.76
CA GLY A 36 5.35 -23.10 12.79
C GLY A 36 6.60 -23.97 12.59
N ARG A 37 7.44 -23.66 11.61
CA ARG A 37 8.71 -24.37 11.35
C ARG A 37 9.70 -24.22 12.50
N ARG A 38 9.74 -23.02 13.11
CA ARG A 38 10.55 -22.75 14.30
C ARG A 38 10.10 -23.55 15.49
N ALA A 39 8.80 -23.60 15.76
CA ALA A 39 8.24 -24.44 16.81
C ALA A 39 8.56 -25.93 16.60
N ALA A 40 8.63 -26.39 15.35
CA ALA A 40 8.98 -27.76 14.99
C ALA A 40 10.50 -28.06 14.98
N GLY A 41 11.37 -27.05 15.14
CA GLY A 41 12.83 -27.23 15.14
C GLY A 41 13.44 -27.57 13.76
N VAL A 42 12.75 -27.26 12.66
CA VAL A 42 13.12 -27.64 11.27
C VAL A 42 13.86 -26.50 10.53
N VAL A 43 14.34 -25.49 11.25
CA VAL A 43 14.71 -24.18 10.66
C VAL A 43 16.08 -24.20 9.99
N SER A 44 16.15 -23.67 8.76
CA SER A 44 17.38 -23.12 8.19
C SER A 44 17.31 -21.60 8.30
N ASP A 45 17.91 -21.07 9.38
CA ASP A 45 17.66 -19.72 9.90
C ASP A 45 17.87 -18.62 8.86
N VAL A 46 18.79 -18.84 7.92
CA VAL A 46 19.12 -17.89 6.86
C VAL A 46 18.13 -17.95 5.69
N ALA A 47 17.75 -19.14 5.22
CA ALA A 47 16.85 -19.26 4.06
C ALA A 47 15.42 -18.82 4.40
N ASP A 48 14.96 -19.15 5.61
CA ASP A 48 13.64 -18.74 6.08
C ASP A 48 13.60 -17.23 6.37
N ALA A 49 14.67 -16.63 6.91
CA ALA A 49 14.76 -15.18 7.08
C ALA A 49 14.77 -14.42 5.75
N ILE A 50 15.43 -14.97 4.71
CA ILE A 50 15.40 -14.39 3.35
C ILE A 50 13.97 -14.41 2.79
N ALA A 51 13.24 -15.51 2.98
CA ALA A 51 11.86 -15.61 2.52
C ALA A 51 10.94 -14.59 3.23
N VAL A 52 11.03 -14.49 4.56
CA VAL A 52 10.25 -13.50 5.33
C VAL A 52 10.60 -12.06 4.91
N SER A 53 11.89 -11.77 4.70
CA SER A 53 12.34 -10.45 4.24
C SER A 53 11.84 -10.10 2.83
N ALA A 54 11.77 -11.07 1.93
CA ALA A 54 11.28 -10.85 0.57
C ALA A 54 9.79 -10.43 0.58
N VAL A 55 8.96 -11.15 1.36
CA VAL A 55 7.53 -10.84 1.44
C VAL A 55 7.27 -9.51 2.18
N ALA A 56 8.08 -9.19 3.20
CA ALA A 56 8.02 -7.88 3.85
C ALA A 56 8.38 -6.72 2.89
N THR A 57 9.33 -6.95 1.98
CA THR A 57 9.70 -5.95 0.96
C THR A 57 8.57 -5.73 -0.05
N GLU A 58 7.89 -6.81 -0.44
CA GLU A 58 6.73 -6.73 -1.34
C GLU A 58 5.54 -6.01 -0.68
N GLU A 59 5.26 -6.27 0.60
CA GLU A 59 4.24 -5.52 1.34
C GLU A 59 4.57 -4.03 1.42
N ALA A 60 5.83 -3.67 1.72
CA ALA A 60 6.27 -2.29 1.78
C ALA A 60 6.16 -1.58 0.41
N ALA A 61 6.45 -2.29 -0.69
CA ALA A 61 6.26 -1.77 -2.04
C ALA A 61 4.78 -1.52 -2.36
N ALA A 62 3.90 -2.49 -2.09
CA ALA A 62 2.46 -2.35 -2.31
C ALA A 62 1.86 -1.24 -1.41
N ARG A 63 2.37 -1.08 -0.19
CA ARG A 63 2.00 0.03 0.69
C ARG A 63 2.38 1.38 0.09
N ARG A 64 3.57 1.50 -0.50
CA ARG A 64 4.01 2.73 -1.17
C ARG A 64 3.09 3.07 -2.35
N GLU A 65 2.68 2.09 -3.14
CA GLU A 65 1.72 2.30 -4.23
C GLU A 65 0.40 2.90 -3.73
N VAL A 66 -0.13 2.45 -2.58
CA VAL A 66 -1.31 3.07 -1.96
C VAL A 66 -1.04 4.51 -1.54
N MET A 67 0.12 4.80 -0.95
CA MET A 67 0.46 6.17 -0.52
C MET A 67 0.62 7.13 -1.70
N GLU A 68 1.15 6.67 -2.82
CA GLU A 68 1.40 7.47 -4.03
C GLU A 68 0.18 7.54 -4.97
N TYR A 69 -0.83 6.68 -4.78
CA TYR A 69 -2.03 6.66 -5.64
C TYR A 69 -2.73 8.01 -5.67
N GLN A 70 -2.92 8.59 -6.87
CA GLN A 70 -3.69 9.81 -7.04
C GLN A 70 -5.18 9.46 -7.30
N PRO A 71 -6.10 9.81 -6.40
CA PRO A 71 -7.53 9.63 -6.60
C PRO A 71 -8.04 10.40 -7.82
N VAL A 72 -8.94 9.78 -8.58
CA VAL A 72 -9.51 10.40 -9.79
C VAL A 72 -10.80 11.18 -9.52
N ASP A 73 -11.41 10.97 -8.37
CA ASP A 73 -12.61 11.68 -7.92
C ASP A 73 -12.66 11.79 -6.39
N ASN A 74 -13.59 12.61 -5.88
CA ASN A 74 -13.76 12.82 -4.43
C ASN A 74 -14.12 11.52 -3.68
N LYS A 75 -14.79 10.57 -4.33
CA LYS A 75 -15.15 9.29 -3.71
C LYS A 75 -13.90 8.45 -3.48
N GLU A 76 -12.97 8.44 -4.42
CA GLU A 76 -11.67 7.80 -4.27
C GLU A 76 -10.78 8.54 -3.27
N SER A 77 -10.81 9.88 -3.20
CA SER A 77 -10.05 10.62 -2.18
C SER A 77 -10.49 10.23 -0.76
N ILE A 78 -11.80 10.20 -0.52
CA ILE A 78 -12.36 9.74 0.76
C ILE A 78 -12.01 8.27 0.98
N GLY A 79 -12.16 7.43 -0.04
CA GLY A 79 -11.83 6.00 0.02
C GLY A 79 -10.37 5.75 0.44
N LYS A 80 -9.43 6.52 -0.12
CA LYS A 80 -8.00 6.43 0.19
C LYS A 80 -7.75 6.77 1.65
N LEU A 81 -8.32 7.88 2.15
CA LEU A 81 -8.19 8.29 3.55
C LEU A 81 -8.79 7.26 4.51
N VAL A 82 -9.96 6.70 4.19
CA VAL A 82 -10.61 5.65 4.98
C VAL A 82 -9.73 4.41 5.04
N TYR A 83 -9.18 3.99 3.90
CA TYR A 83 -8.29 2.83 3.84
C TYR A 83 -7.03 3.04 4.70
N ILE A 84 -6.35 4.18 4.54
CA ILE A 84 -5.14 4.50 5.31
C ILE A 84 -5.45 4.56 6.81
N ALA A 85 -6.57 5.20 7.20
CA ALA A 85 -6.98 5.23 8.60
C ALA A 85 -7.23 3.82 9.16
N ALA A 86 -7.94 2.97 8.41
CA ALA A 86 -8.20 1.59 8.80
C ALA A 86 -6.89 0.78 8.94
N PHE A 87 -5.97 0.93 7.99
CA PHE A 87 -4.64 0.31 8.04
C PHE A 87 -3.86 0.71 9.30
N LEU A 88 -3.79 2.00 9.62
CA LEU A 88 -3.06 2.51 10.79
C LEU A 88 -3.67 2.00 12.11
N ILE A 89 -5.00 1.96 12.19
CA ILE A 89 -5.69 1.44 13.38
C ILE A 89 -5.43 -0.06 13.53
N ALA A 90 -5.55 -0.83 12.45
CA ALA A 90 -5.39 -2.29 12.47
C ALA A 90 -3.96 -2.70 12.83
N THR A 91 -2.96 -2.00 12.28
CA THR A 91 -1.54 -2.30 12.51
C THR A 91 -0.97 -1.64 13.76
N ARG A 92 -1.70 -0.69 14.37
CA ARG A 92 -1.23 0.19 15.45
C ARG A 92 0.05 0.95 15.09
N VAL A 93 0.25 1.20 13.80
CA VAL A 93 1.38 1.96 13.26
C VAL A 93 0.99 3.44 13.15
N ARG A 94 1.99 4.32 13.17
CA ARG A 94 1.84 5.74 12.85
C ARG A 94 2.53 6.03 11.52
N LEU A 95 1.96 6.92 10.72
CA LEU A 95 2.63 7.46 9.55
C LEU A 95 3.83 8.31 10.01
N GLU A 96 4.91 8.22 9.26
CA GLU A 96 5.99 9.19 9.38
C GLU A 96 5.57 10.55 8.80
N ALA A 97 6.28 11.63 9.19
CA ALA A 97 5.93 12.98 8.77
C ALA A 97 5.93 13.15 7.24
N GLY A 98 6.88 12.49 6.55
CA GLY A 98 6.95 12.50 5.08
C GLY A 98 5.78 11.77 4.44
N GLU A 99 5.42 10.60 4.95
CA GLU A 99 4.26 9.82 4.46
C GLU A 99 2.95 10.59 4.69
N MET A 100 2.81 11.24 5.83
CA MET A 100 1.65 12.09 6.13
C MET A 100 1.52 13.24 5.11
N ALA A 101 2.62 13.92 4.78
CA ALA A 101 2.60 15.00 3.79
C ALA A 101 2.17 14.49 2.41
N THR A 102 2.73 13.37 1.94
CA THR A 102 2.36 12.75 0.66
C THR A 102 0.89 12.33 0.64
N VAL A 103 0.38 11.74 1.72
CA VAL A 103 -1.04 11.35 1.82
C VAL A 103 -1.95 12.57 1.74
N MET A 104 -1.62 13.66 2.44
CA MET A 104 -2.43 14.88 2.44
C MET A 104 -2.41 15.60 1.08
N GLU A 105 -1.27 15.59 0.40
CA GLU A 105 -1.13 16.14 -0.96
C GLU A 105 -1.95 15.33 -1.97
N THR A 106 -1.79 14.01 -1.97
CA THR A 106 -2.44 13.13 -2.95
C THR A 106 -3.92 12.92 -2.67
N ALA A 107 -4.35 12.98 -1.41
CA ALA A 107 -5.76 12.84 -1.04
C ALA A 107 -6.51 14.18 -0.98
N ALA A 108 -5.89 15.28 -1.40
CA ALA A 108 -6.55 16.57 -1.48
C ALA A 108 -7.86 16.45 -2.29
N PRO A 109 -8.91 17.19 -1.92
CA PRO A 109 -10.15 17.22 -2.68
C PRO A 109 -9.87 17.55 -4.14
N PHE A 110 -10.56 16.89 -5.06
CA PHE A 110 -10.46 17.21 -6.48
C PHE A 110 -11.00 18.63 -6.69
N ASP A 111 -10.10 19.60 -6.81
CA ASP A 111 -10.46 21.00 -7.05
C ASP A 111 -10.77 21.13 -8.55
N GLY A 112 -12.03 20.89 -8.92
CA GLY A 112 -12.54 21.08 -10.29
C GLY A 112 -12.59 22.55 -10.74
N ALA A 113 -11.63 23.37 -10.31
CA ALA A 113 -11.53 24.79 -10.61
C ALA A 113 -10.51 25.02 -11.74
N GLY A 114 -10.86 24.54 -12.93
CA GLY A 114 -10.15 24.83 -14.16
C GLY A 114 -11.13 24.88 -15.33
N GLU A 115 -11.26 26.07 -15.92
CA GLU A 115 -11.89 26.41 -17.20
C GLU A 115 -13.39 26.70 -17.26
N GLY A 116 -13.66 28.00 -17.34
CA GLY A 116 -14.89 28.63 -17.80
C GLY A 116 -14.66 30.15 -17.88
N ASP A 117 -13.77 30.57 -18.77
CA ASP A 117 -13.74 31.93 -19.33
C ASP A 117 -14.88 32.09 -20.35
#